data_AF-A0A2S5LCN1-F1
#
_entry.id   AF-A0A2S5LCN1-F1
#
_cell.length_a   1.000
_cell.length_b   1.000
_cell.length_c   1.000
_cell.angle_alpha   90.00
_cell.angle_beta   90.00
_cell.angle_gamma   90.00
#
_symmetry.space_group_name_H-M   'P 1'
#
loop_
_entity.id
_entity.type
_entity.pdbx_description
1 polymer ?
#
loop_
_entity_poly.entity_id
_entity_poly.type
_entity_poly.pdbx_seq_one_letter_code
_entity_poly.pdbx_strand_id
1 'polypeptide(L)'
;MSDHREQLADDGVTAEDRSKWDRVRHRLRSDLGDAVYNSWFTRLELERIDGGAVHLTVPTKFLKSWVQSHYAPRIKARVASEFSKVERVLIDVRSPMRKTRSREDGADQVES
;
A
#
# COMPACT_ATOMS: atom_id res chain seq x y z
N MET A 1 -1.47 -17.20 -30.22
CA MET A 1 -1.28 -15.94 -29.48
C MET A 1 -2.64 -15.34 -29.20
N SER A 2 -3.36 -15.95 -28.27
CA SER A 2 -4.73 -15.56 -27.93
C SER A 2 -4.84 -15.54 -26.41
N ASP A 3 -4.05 -14.67 -25.78
CA ASP A 3 -4.34 -14.19 -24.42
C ASP A 3 -5.46 -13.13 -24.52
N HIS A 4 -6.61 -13.61 -24.97
CA HIS A 4 -7.89 -12.89 -24.93
C HIS A 4 -8.85 -13.79 -24.16
N ARG A 5 -8.58 -13.98 -22.87
CA ARG A 5 -9.52 -14.61 -21.94
C ARG A 5 -10.08 -13.50 -21.06
N GLU A 6 -11.36 -13.25 -21.25
CA GLU A 6 -12.29 -12.55 -20.36
C GLU A 6 -11.78 -12.40 -18.91
N GLN A 7 -11.32 -11.20 -18.55
CA GLN A 7 -11.22 -10.80 -17.15
C GLN A 7 -12.53 -10.10 -16.79
N LEU A 8 -13.49 -10.94 -16.40
CA LEU A 8 -14.73 -10.59 -15.73
C LEU A 8 -14.39 -9.73 -14.50
N ALA A 9 -15.25 -8.75 -14.20
CA ALA A 9 -15.13 -7.81 -13.10
C ALA A 9 -14.69 -8.48 -11.78
N ASP A 10 -13.42 -8.33 -11.43
CA ASP A 10 -12.92 -8.65 -10.10
C ASP A 10 -12.87 -7.33 -9.33
N ASP A 11 -13.95 -7.01 -8.60
CA ASP A 11 -13.97 -5.94 -7.58
C ASP A 11 -13.11 -6.33 -6.35
N GLY A 12 -12.26 -7.35 -6.49
CA GLY A 12 -11.41 -7.95 -5.48
C GLY A 12 -9.92 -7.88 -5.84
N VAL A 13 -9.09 -8.26 -4.88
CA VAL A 13 -7.65 -8.41 -5.11
C VAL A 13 -7.39 -9.85 -5.56
N THR A 14 -6.93 -10.04 -6.81
CA THR A 14 -6.61 -11.38 -7.33
C THR A 14 -5.33 -11.95 -6.70
N ALA A 15 -5.11 -13.26 -6.84
CA ALA A 15 -3.89 -13.92 -6.35
C ALA A 15 -2.61 -13.39 -7.01
N GLU A 16 -2.66 -12.99 -8.28
CA GLU A 16 -1.54 -12.35 -8.97
C GLU A 16 -1.24 -10.97 -8.39
N ASP A 17 -2.27 -10.19 -8.06
CA ASP A 17 -2.11 -8.87 -7.46
C ASP A 17 -1.47 -8.95 -6.08
N ARG A 18 -1.90 -9.92 -5.26
CA ARG A 18 -1.25 -10.21 -3.96
C ARG A 18 0.22 -10.59 -4.13
N SER A 19 0.53 -11.39 -5.14
CA SER A 19 1.90 -11.84 -5.42
C SER A 19 2.81 -10.68 -5.87
N LYS A 20 2.30 -9.82 -6.75
CA LYS A 20 3.02 -8.60 -7.19
C LYS A 20 3.17 -7.61 -6.04
N TRP A 21 2.14 -7.45 -5.20
CA TRP A 21 2.21 -6.61 -4.00
C TRP A 21 3.24 -7.14 -3.01
N ASP A 22 3.37 -8.46 -2.85
CA ASP A 22 4.41 -9.08 -2.04
C ASP A 22 5.82 -8.75 -2.53
N ARG A 23 6.05 -8.78 -3.84
CA ARG A 23 7.33 -8.34 -4.44
C ARG A 23 7.61 -6.87 -4.18
N VAL A 24 6.61 -6.01 -4.36
CA VAL A 24 6.71 -4.57 -4.04
C VAL A 24 7.05 -4.38 -2.57
N ARG A 25 6.41 -5.12 -1.66
CA ARG A 25 6.69 -5.12 -0.22
C ARG A 25 8.11 -5.54 0.10
N HIS A 26 8.61 -6.63 -0.50
CA HIS A 26 9.98 -7.09 -0.33
C HIS A 26 11.01 -6.05 -0.84
N ARG A 27 10.73 -5.41 -1.96
CA ARG A 27 11.58 -4.34 -2.51
C ARG A 27 11.57 -3.09 -1.64
N LEU A 28 10.39 -2.65 -1.18
CA LEU A 28 10.27 -1.53 -0.24
C LEU A 28 10.98 -1.85 1.08
N ARG A 29 10.87 -3.07 1.59
CA ARG A 29 11.60 -3.50 2.79
C ARG A 29 13.12 -3.41 2.61
N SER A 30 13.65 -3.80 1.45
CA SER A 30 15.08 -3.67 1.15
C SER A 30 15.53 -2.21 0.97
N ASP A 31 14.67 -1.36 0.41
CA ASP A 31 14.96 0.04 0.09
C ASP A 31 14.83 0.96 1.31
N LEU A 32 13.81 0.73 2.14
CA LEU A 32 13.47 1.56 3.30
C LEU A 32 14.07 1.05 4.61
N GLY A 33 14.52 -0.21 4.63
CA GLY A 33 14.98 -0.90 5.82
C GLY A 33 13.86 -1.59 6.58
N ASP A 34 14.23 -2.69 7.24
CA ASP A 34 13.32 -3.56 7.99
C ASP A 34 12.55 -2.80 9.08
N ALA A 35 13.22 -1.88 9.79
CA ALA A 35 12.63 -1.13 10.90
C ALA A 35 11.49 -0.21 10.44
N VAL A 36 11.69 0.53 9.34
CA VAL A 36 10.67 1.42 8.76
C VAL A 36 9.52 0.58 8.19
N TYR A 37 9.85 -0.50 7.48
CA TYR A 37 8.83 -1.38 6.92
C TYR A 37 7.94 -2.00 8.01
N ASN A 38 8.53 -2.52 9.09
CA ASN A 38 7.79 -3.15 10.18
C ASN A 38 6.95 -2.14 10.96
N SER A 39 7.41 -0.90 11.14
CA SER A 39 6.66 0.12 11.91
C SER A 39 5.49 0.74 11.15
N TRP A 40 5.62 0.90 9.84
CA TRP A 40 4.67 1.70 9.03
C TRP A 40 3.93 0.87 7.99
N PHE A 41 4.65 0.04 7.24
CA PHE A 41 4.08 -0.76 6.15
C PHE A 41 3.42 -2.05 6.65
N THR A 42 3.76 -2.54 7.85
CA THR A 42 3.04 -3.71 8.42
C THR A 42 1.58 -3.42 8.73
N ARG A 43 1.24 -2.14 8.98
CA ARG A 43 -0.13 -1.69 9.27
C ARG A 43 -0.87 -1.23 8.02
N LEU A 44 -0.22 -1.28 6.85
CA LEU A 44 -0.86 -1.03 5.55
C LEU A 44 -1.50 -2.33 5.04
N GLU A 45 -2.81 -2.29 4.82
CA GLU A 45 -3.55 -3.38 4.20
C GLU A 45 -3.85 -3.03 2.73
N LEU A 46 -3.72 -4.01 1.84
CA LEU A 46 -4.18 -3.88 0.46
C LEU A 46 -5.67 -4.16 0.44
N GLU A 47 -6.47 -3.11 0.20
CA GLU A 47 -7.93 -3.19 0.20
C GLU A 47 -8.45 -3.68 -1.15
N ARG A 48 -8.07 -2.98 -2.23
CA ARG A 48 -8.47 -3.31 -3.61
C ARG A 48 -7.48 -2.74 -4.62
N ILE A 49 -7.52 -3.25 -5.85
CA ILE A 49 -6.83 -2.64 -6.98
C ILE A 49 -7.90 -2.35 -8.03
N ASP A 50 -8.05 -1.09 -8.42
CA ASP A 50 -9.07 -0.65 -9.37
C ASP A 50 -8.51 0.41 -10.32
N GLY A 51 -8.89 0.36 -11.61
CA GLY A 51 -8.56 1.42 -12.57
C GLY A 51 -7.06 1.75 -12.70
N GLY A 52 -6.18 0.79 -12.39
CA GLY A 52 -4.74 1.03 -12.33
C GLY A 52 -4.27 1.86 -11.13
N ALA A 53 -5.02 1.81 -10.04
CA ALA A 53 -4.65 2.35 -8.75
C ALA A 53 -4.70 1.25 -7.68
N VAL A 54 -3.68 1.21 -6.84
CA VAL A 54 -3.64 0.34 -5.66
C VAL A 54 -4.25 1.10 -4.48
N HIS A 55 -5.33 0.56 -3.91
CA HIS A 55 -5.97 1.10 -2.72
C HIS A 55 -5.43 0.41 -1.48
N LEU A 56 -4.76 1.20 -0.64
CA LEU A 56 -4.18 0.78 0.61
C LEU A 56 -4.96 1.43 1.75
N THR A 57 -5.25 0.68 2.80
CA THR A 57 -5.85 1.23 4.00
C THR A 57 -4.87 1.26 5.15
N VAL A 58 -4.91 2.35 5.91
CA VAL A 58 -4.13 2.55 7.14
C VAL A 58 -5.04 2.81 8.33
N PRO A 59 -4.59 2.52 9.56
CA PRO A 59 -5.38 2.77 10.76
C PRO A 59 -5.54 4.26 11.10
N THR A 60 -4.60 5.12 10.70
CA THR A 60 -4.58 6.53 11.14
C THR A 60 -4.39 7.51 9.97
N LYS A 61 -5.00 8.71 10.10
CA LYS A 61 -4.82 9.82 9.14
C LYS A 61 -3.39 10.36 9.13
N PHE A 62 -2.69 10.28 10.26
CA PHE A 62 -1.29 10.72 10.36
C PHE A 62 -0.39 9.82 9.53
N LEU A 63 -0.52 8.49 9.68
CA LEU A 63 0.20 7.51 8.88
C LEU A 63 -0.07 7.70 7.38
N LYS A 64 -1.33 7.91 7.01
CA LYS A 64 -1.71 8.25 5.62
C LYS A 64 -0.92 9.44 5.13
N SER A 65 -0.94 10.57 5.85
CA SER A 65 -0.29 11.81 5.41
C SER A 65 1.23 11.69 5.35
N TRP A 66 1.84 10.97 6.29
CA TRP A 66 3.28 10.75 6.34
C TRP A 66 3.75 9.81 5.22
N VAL A 67 3.10 8.65 5.04
CA VAL A 67 3.39 7.73 3.92
C VAL A 67 3.14 8.41 2.59
N GLN A 68 2.05 9.18 2.48
CA GLN A 68 1.71 9.89 1.25
C GLN A 68 2.68 11.04 0.94
N SER A 69 3.18 11.78 1.93
CA SER A 69 4.11 12.89 1.66
C SER A 69 5.53 12.39 1.43
N HIS A 70 6.00 11.43 2.21
CA HIS A 70 7.41 11.00 2.19
C HIS A 70 7.66 9.80 1.28
N TYR A 71 6.69 8.88 1.17
CA TYR A 71 6.85 7.61 0.46
C TYR A 71 5.99 7.47 -0.79
N ALA A 72 4.95 8.29 -1.02
CA ALA A 72 4.17 8.21 -2.26
C ALA A 72 5.03 8.23 -3.54
N PRO A 73 6.04 9.10 -3.71
CA PRO A 73 6.86 9.08 -4.92
C PRO A 73 7.67 7.78 -5.05
N ARG A 74 8.20 7.25 -3.93
CA ARG A 74 8.96 6.00 -3.90
C ARG A 74 8.09 4.78 -4.18
N ILE A 75 6.94 4.68 -3.51
CA ILE A 75 5.98 3.58 -3.71
C ILE A 75 5.46 3.62 -5.14
N LYS A 76 5.09 4.79 -5.67
CA LYS A 76 4.63 4.94 -7.05
C LYS A 76 5.68 4.43 -8.05
N ALA A 77 6.95 4.79 -7.89
CA ALA A 77 8.01 4.33 -8.78
C ALA A 77 8.22 2.80 -8.73
N ARG A 78 8.13 2.20 -7.53
CA ARG A 78 8.26 0.75 -7.34
C ARG A 78 7.05 -0.01 -7.88
N VAL A 79 5.85 0.48 -7.59
CA VAL A 79 4.59 -0.11 -8.06
C VAL A 79 4.52 -0.03 -9.59
N ALA A 80 4.82 1.13 -10.20
CA ALA A 80 4.81 1.26 -11.66
C ALA A 80 5.85 0.36 -12.36
N SER A 81 6.95 0.00 -11.69
CA SER A 81 7.95 -0.93 -12.23
C SER A 81 7.48 -2.38 -12.24
N GLU A 82 6.72 -2.80 -11.22
CA GLU A 82 6.26 -4.20 -11.08
C GLU A 82 4.85 -4.43 -11.65
N PHE A 83 3.99 -3.41 -11.57
CA PHE A 83 2.61 -3.42 -12.04
C PHE A 83 2.48 -2.46 -13.22
N SER A 84 2.63 -2.95 -14.45
CA SER A 84 2.36 -2.13 -15.64
C SER A 84 0.89 -1.67 -15.74
N LYS A 85 -0.03 -2.34 -15.02
CA LYS A 85 -1.43 -1.93 -14.91
C LYS A 85 -1.65 -0.85 -13.86
N VAL A 86 -0.73 -0.61 -12.92
CA VAL A 86 -0.92 0.31 -11.80
C VAL A 86 0.00 1.52 -11.92
N GLU A 87 -0.61 2.69 -12.09
CA GLU A 87 0.10 3.97 -12.23
C GLU A 87 -0.05 4.87 -11.00
N ARG A 88 -0.94 4.50 -10.08
CA ARG A 88 -1.30 5.32 -8.92
C ARG A 88 -1.38 4.52 -7.63
N VAL A 89 -1.05 5.18 -6.52
CA VAL A 89 -1.13 4.61 -5.17
C VAL A 89 -2.10 5.48 -4.39
N LEU A 90 -3.21 4.89 -3.97
CA LEU A 90 -4.23 5.55 -3.16
C LEU A 90 -4.15 4.98 -1.76
N ILE A 91 -3.94 5.86 -0.78
CA ILE A 91 -3.87 5.48 0.63
C ILE A 91 -5.09 6.10 1.31
N ASP A 92 -5.95 5.28 1.89
CA ASP A 92 -7.11 5.70 2.64
C ASP A 92 -7.06 5.25 4.10
N VAL A 93 -7.89 5.84 4.94
CA VAL A 93 -7.93 5.49 6.36
C VAL A 93 -9.10 4.57 6.58
N ARG A 94 -8.83 3.39 7.14
CA ARG A 94 -9.87 2.43 7.53
C ARG A 94 -10.66 3.07 8.67
N SER A 95 -11.70 3.82 8.32
CA SER A 95 -12.48 4.61 9.27
C SER A 95 -13.21 3.67 10.22
N PRO A 96 -12.87 3.63 11.51
CA PRO A 96 -13.65 2.85 12.45
C PRO A 96 -14.86 3.70 12.82
N MET A 97 -16.04 3.34 12.30
CA MET A 97 -17.27 3.81 12.91
C MET A 97 -17.28 3.31 14.36
N ARG A 98 -17.10 4.25 15.30
CA ARG A 98 -17.27 4.19 16.75
C ARG A 98 -16.27 3.38 17.61
N LYS A 99 -15.64 4.14 18.50
CA LYS A 99 -15.17 3.82 19.86
C LYS A 99 -14.01 2.83 19.98
N THR A 100 -12.82 3.36 20.23
CA THR A 100 -12.21 3.40 21.56
C THR A 100 -10.77 3.90 21.44
N ARG A 101 -10.28 4.55 22.50
CA ARG A 101 -8.92 5.07 22.58
C ARG A 101 -7.94 3.90 22.47
N SER A 102 -7.18 3.81 21.38
CA SER A 102 -5.91 3.09 21.39
C SER A 102 -4.80 4.11 21.18
N ARG A 103 -3.97 4.14 22.21
CA ARG A 103 -2.84 5.03 22.44
C ARG A 103 -1.74 4.77 21.40
N GLU A 104 -0.93 5.81 21.21
CA GLU A 104 0.46 5.73 20.72
C GLU A 104 0.63 5.39 19.23
N ASP A 105 0.43 6.38 18.36
CA ASP A 105 1.07 6.35 17.03
C ASP A 105 2.36 7.19 17.14
N GLY A 106 3.39 6.56 17.73
CA GLY A 106 4.75 7.08 17.86
C GLY A 106 5.40 7.19 16.48
N ALA A 107 5.11 8.31 15.83
CA ALA A 107 5.49 8.60 14.46
C ALA A 107 6.64 9.63 14.35
N ASP A 108 7.38 9.82 15.45
CA ASP A 108 8.42 10.83 15.65
C ASP A 108 9.77 10.18 16.06
N GLN A 109 10.17 9.10 15.36
CA GLN A 109 11.45 8.40 15.61
C GLN A 109 12.08 7.87 14.32
N VAL A 110 11.91 8.58 13.20
CA VAL A 110 12.68 8.33 11.96
C VAL A 110 13.43 9.61 11.60
N GLU A 111 14.45 9.92 12.40
CA GLU A 111 15.33 11.07 12.25
C GLU A 111 16.74 10.61 11.85
N SER A 112 17.32 11.27 10.83
CA SER A 112 18.71 11.77 10.77
C SER A 112 18.92 12.56 9.48
#